data_AF-A0A2V2AJY3-F1
#
_entry.id   AF-A0A2V2AJY3-F1
#
_cell.length_a   1.000
_cell.length_b   1.000
_cell.length_c   1.000
_cell.angle_alpha   90.00
_cell.angle_beta   90.00
_cell.angle_gamma   90.00
#
_symmetry.space_group_name_H-M   'P 1'
#
loop_
_entity.id
_entity.type
_entity.pdbx_description
1 polymer ?
#
loop_
_entity_poly.entity_id
_entity_poly.type
_entity_poly.pdbx_seq_one_letter_code
_entity_poly.pdbx_strand_id
1 'polypeptide(L)'
;MLNILLLVLLGVLAVVAVHDLVQRRHSLLRNYPLLGRLRFALEALRPEIQQYFIERNFDGRPFDRDTRSIVYERAKGTDDDEPFGTERDLDLAGSEYLTPSMAPRPVRVDPPRVRIGGPGCTKPYDMALLNVSAMSFGSLSANAVRALNTGARLGGFAQDRRRARAVDVGDKSRRVERYQKATVLSALRIMAAMGVDGPSELRPHQLLQRVDPYTVRSYAELHEWLTPGQLLASVPDTWASDWRAADPDRFTH
;
A
#
# COMPACT_ATOMS: atom_id res chain seq x y z
N MET A 1 -24.31 -34.75 -34.31
CA MET A 1 -24.38 -33.78 -33.19
C MET A 1 -23.59 -32.50 -33.47
N LEU A 2 -22.34 -32.57 -33.93
CA LEU A 2 -21.51 -31.38 -34.20
C LEU A 2 -22.14 -30.37 -35.20
N ASN A 3 -22.72 -30.85 -36.30
CA ASN A 3 -23.39 -29.96 -37.28
C ASN A 3 -24.63 -29.25 -36.73
N ILE A 4 -25.40 -29.91 -35.88
CA ILE A 4 -26.60 -29.31 -35.26
C ILE A 4 -26.16 -28.18 -34.31
N LEU A 5 -25.10 -28.42 -33.53
CA LEU A 5 -24.53 -27.41 -32.64
C LEU A 5 -24.01 -26.19 -33.42
N LEU A 6 -23.34 -26.43 -34.55
CA LEU A 6 -22.82 -25.38 -35.41
C LEU A 6 -23.94 -24.55 -36.05
N LEU A 7 -25.01 -25.20 -36.55
CA LEU A 7 -26.16 -24.50 -37.13
C LEU A 7 -26.90 -23.65 -36.09
N VAL A 8 -27.06 -24.17 -34.87
CA VAL A 8 -27.65 -23.41 -33.76
C VAL A 8 -26.79 -22.18 -33.41
N LEU A 9 -25.47 -22.34 -33.32
CA LEU A 9 -24.54 -21.24 -33.05
C LEU A 9 -24.62 -20.15 -34.13
N LEU A 10 -24.59 -20.55 -35.41
CA LEU A 10 -24.71 -19.62 -36.54
C LEU A 10 -26.06 -18.90 -36.56
N GLY A 11 -27.15 -19.61 -36.25
CA GLY A 11 -28.48 -19.01 -36.14
C GLY A 11 -28.55 -17.94 -35.04
N VAL A 12 -27.99 -18.24 -33.86
CA VAL A 12 -27.92 -17.27 -32.75
C VAL A 12 -27.08 -16.05 -33.14
N LEU A 13 -25.91 -16.25 -33.74
CA LEU A 13 -25.07 -15.15 -34.21
C LEU A 13 -25.76 -14.30 -35.28
N ALA A 14 -26.52 -14.90 -36.19
CA ALA A 14 -27.29 -14.19 -37.20
C ALA A 14 -28.38 -13.32 -36.57
N VAL A 15 -29.13 -13.85 -35.59
CA VAL A 15 -30.15 -13.08 -34.85
C VAL A 15 -29.51 -11.90 -34.12
N VAL A 16 -28.37 -12.11 -33.45
CA VAL A 16 -27.64 -11.05 -32.76
C VAL A 16 -27.11 -10.00 -33.74
N ALA A 17 -26.58 -10.41 -34.89
CA ALA A 17 -26.10 -9.49 -35.92
C ALA A 17 -27.23 -8.62 -36.50
N VAL A 18 -28.39 -9.23 -36.79
CA VAL A 18 -29.58 -8.51 -37.26
C VAL A 18 -30.08 -7.53 -36.19
N HIS A 19 -30.12 -7.95 -34.93
CA HIS A 19 -30.45 -7.05 -33.83
C HIS A 19 -29.47 -5.86 -33.73
N ASP A 20 -28.16 -6.12 -33.87
CA ASP A 20 -27.12 -5.09 -33.84
C ASP A 20 -27.22 -4.08 -34.99
N LEU A 21 -27.63 -4.54 -36.19
CA LEU A 21 -27.88 -3.70 -37.36
C LEU A 21 -29.12 -2.80 -37.20
N VAL A 22 -30.17 -3.31 -36.57
CA VAL A 22 -31.46 -2.58 -36.46
C VAL A 22 -31.47 -1.61 -35.28
N GLN A 23 -30.75 -1.90 -34.20
CA GLN A 23 -30.78 -1.05 -33.01
C GLN A 23 -30.17 0.34 -33.26
N ARG A 24 -30.82 1.37 -32.72
CA ARG A 24 -30.46 2.79 -32.96
C ARG A 24 -29.63 3.42 -31.85
N ARG A 25 -29.34 2.69 -30.77
CA ARG A 25 -28.73 3.24 -29.54
C ARG A 25 -27.20 3.27 -29.60
N HIS A 26 -26.57 2.25 -30.18
CA HIS A 26 -25.11 2.10 -30.21
C HIS A 26 -24.60 2.12 -31.66
N SER A 27 -24.00 3.25 -32.08
CA SER A 27 -23.46 3.44 -33.44
C SER A 27 -22.39 2.41 -33.81
N LEU A 28 -21.54 2.01 -32.86
CA LEU A 28 -20.46 1.03 -33.08
C LEU A 28 -20.98 -0.37 -33.40
N LEU A 29 -21.98 -0.88 -32.65
CA LEU A 29 -22.58 -2.19 -32.90
C LEU A 29 -23.33 -2.23 -34.23
N ARG A 30 -23.89 -1.09 -34.66
CA ARG A 30 -24.57 -0.98 -35.95
C ARG A 30 -23.61 -1.01 -37.14
N ASN A 31 -22.47 -0.32 -37.02
CA ASN A 31 -21.48 -0.27 -38.09
C ASN A 31 -20.62 -1.55 -38.16
N TYR A 32 -20.45 -2.24 -37.04
CA TYR A 32 -19.66 -3.48 -36.94
C TYR A 32 -20.41 -4.54 -36.09
N PRO A 33 -21.48 -5.16 -36.62
CA PRO A 33 -22.23 -6.20 -35.91
C PRO A 33 -21.33 -7.36 -35.52
N LEU A 34 -21.57 -7.95 -34.34
CA LEU A 34 -20.74 -9.01 -33.73
C LEU A 34 -19.32 -8.59 -33.35
N LEU A 35 -18.57 -7.93 -34.23
CA LEU A 35 -17.20 -7.45 -33.97
C LEU A 35 -17.16 -6.42 -32.85
N GLY A 36 -18.14 -5.51 -32.78
CA GLY A 36 -18.26 -4.57 -31.67
C GLY A 36 -18.52 -5.26 -30.34
N ARG A 37 -19.30 -6.35 -30.33
CA ARG A 37 -19.53 -7.16 -29.11
C ARG A 37 -18.28 -7.92 -28.70
N LEU A 38 -17.55 -8.49 -29.66
CA LEU A 38 -16.27 -9.13 -29.41
C LEU A 38 -15.26 -8.13 -28.82
N ARG A 39 -15.20 -6.91 -29.36
CA ARG A 39 -14.37 -5.84 -28.77
C ARG A 39 -14.73 -5.61 -27.31
N PHE A 40 -16.00 -5.40 -26.97
CA PHE A 40 -16.41 -5.16 -25.58
C PHE A 40 -16.12 -6.36 -24.67
N ALA A 41 -16.28 -7.59 -25.17
CA ALA A 41 -15.91 -8.79 -24.44
C ALA A 41 -14.39 -8.86 -24.17
N LEU A 42 -13.56 -8.56 -25.17
CA LEU A 42 -12.11 -8.50 -25.04
C LEU A 42 -11.67 -7.34 -24.13
N GLU A 43 -12.37 -6.21 -24.18
CA GLU A 43 -12.12 -5.05 -23.32
C GLU A 43 -12.46 -5.35 -21.85
N ALA A 44 -13.51 -6.15 -21.60
CA ALA A 44 -13.85 -6.65 -20.28
C ALA A 44 -12.85 -7.69 -19.76
N LEU A 45 -12.25 -8.49 -20.65
CA LEU A 45 -11.24 -9.50 -20.30
C LEU A 45 -9.83 -8.90 -20.14
N ARG A 46 -9.56 -7.76 -20.79
CA ARG A 46 -8.26 -7.09 -20.80
C ARG A 46 -7.64 -6.89 -19.41
N PRO A 47 -8.36 -6.43 -18.36
CA PRO A 47 -7.75 -6.18 -17.06
C PRO A 47 -7.14 -7.44 -16.44
N GLU A 48 -7.84 -8.57 -16.55
CA GLU A 48 -7.38 -9.85 -15.98
C GLU A 48 -6.18 -10.41 -16.75
N ILE A 49 -6.22 -10.35 -18.10
CA ILE A 49 -5.07 -10.76 -18.92
C ILE A 49 -3.86 -9.89 -18.59
N GLN A 50 -4.06 -8.57 -18.48
CA GLN A 50 -3.00 -7.65 -18.14
C GLN A 50 -2.40 -8.01 -16.77
N GLN A 51 -3.22 -8.20 -15.75
CA GLN A 51 -2.79 -8.45 -14.37
C GLN A 51 -2.08 -9.80 -14.17
N TYR A 52 -2.51 -10.87 -14.85
CA TYR A 52 -1.98 -12.22 -14.60
C TYR A 52 -0.89 -12.65 -15.59
N PHE A 53 -0.90 -12.14 -16.82
CA PHE A 53 -0.02 -12.62 -17.88
C PHE A 53 0.95 -11.58 -18.44
N ILE A 54 0.67 -10.28 -18.30
CA ILE A 54 1.46 -9.21 -18.95
C ILE A 54 2.21 -8.34 -17.93
N GLU A 55 1.56 -7.98 -16.83
CA GLU A 55 2.11 -7.17 -15.73
C GLU A 55 3.34 -7.86 -15.14
N ARG A 56 4.42 -7.09 -14.95
CA ARG A 56 5.61 -7.58 -14.25
C ARG A 56 5.31 -7.63 -12.76
N ASN A 57 6.14 -8.37 -12.05
CA ASN A 57 5.97 -8.58 -10.62
C ASN A 57 5.91 -7.27 -9.80
N PHE A 58 6.60 -6.22 -10.26
CA PHE A 58 6.81 -4.96 -9.54
C PHE A 58 6.13 -3.70 -10.12
N ASP A 59 5.38 -3.77 -11.23
CA ASP A 59 4.83 -2.58 -11.92
C ASP A 59 3.31 -2.42 -11.84
N GLY A 60 2.65 -3.26 -11.06
CA GLY A 60 1.20 -3.24 -10.94
C GLY A 60 0.60 -2.10 -10.12
N ARG A 61 -0.65 -1.75 -10.43
CA ARG A 61 -1.40 -0.66 -9.79
C ARG A 61 -2.76 -1.16 -9.28
N PRO A 62 -3.24 -0.69 -8.10
CA PRO A 62 -2.56 0.18 -7.13
C PRO A 62 -1.44 -0.52 -6.34
N PHE A 63 -1.42 -1.86 -6.34
CA PHE A 63 -0.38 -2.68 -5.73
C PHE A 63 0.09 -3.72 -6.75
N ASP A 64 1.40 -3.92 -6.81
CA ASP A 64 2.05 -4.90 -7.67
C ASP A 64 1.89 -6.34 -7.14
N ARG A 65 2.39 -7.32 -7.88
CA ARG A 65 2.23 -8.74 -7.54
C ARG A 65 3.05 -9.11 -6.30
N ASP A 66 4.28 -8.64 -6.19
CA ASP A 66 5.16 -8.93 -5.05
C ASP A 66 4.56 -8.43 -3.75
N THR A 67 4.07 -7.19 -3.77
CA THR A 67 3.35 -6.60 -2.63
C THR A 67 2.14 -7.45 -2.23
N ARG A 68 1.35 -7.93 -3.21
CA ARG A 68 0.17 -8.80 -2.94
C ARG A 68 0.58 -10.15 -2.37
N SER A 69 1.61 -10.78 -2.93
CA SER A 69 2.13 -12.08 -2.49
C SER A 69 2.59 -12.03 -1.04
N ILE A 70 3.45 -11.05 -0.70
CA ILE A 70 3.93 -10.81 0.66
C ILE A 70 2.78 -10.59 1.64
N VAL A 71 1.77 -9.78 1.26
CA VAL A 71 0.57 -9.57 2.08
C VAL A 71 -0.15 -10.89 2.34
N TYR A 72 -0.35 -11.72 1.31
CA TYR A 72 -1.04 -13.00 1.44
C TYR A 72 -0.28 -13.99 2.31
N GLU A 73 1.04 -14.10 2.15
CA GLU A 73 1.90 -15.03 2.88
C GLU A 73 1.96 -14.66 4.37
N ARG A 74 2.26 -13.40 4.67
CA ARG A 74 2.22 -12.86 6.04
C ARG A 74 0.86 -13.07 6.70
N ALA A 75 -0.24 -12.86 5.96
CA ALA A 75 -1.58 -13.04 6.50
C ALA A 75 -1.92 -14.52 6.77
N LYS A 76 -1.43 -15.45 5.91
CA LYS A 76 -1.57 -16.90 6.13
C LYS A 76 -0.65 -17.40 7.25
N GLY A 77 0.43 -16.67 7.56
CA GLY A 77 1.44 -17.07 8.53
C GLY A 77 2.43 -18.10 7.97
N THR A 78 2.64 -18.07 6.65
CA THR A 78 3.75 -18.77 5.99
C THR A 78 4.99 -17.88 6.02
N ASP A 79 6.19 -18.48 5.96
CA ASP A 79 7.43 -17.70 5.85
C ASP A 79 7.40 -16.83 4.58
N ASP A 80 7.88 -15.60 4.74
CA ASP A 80 7.93 -14.50 3.77
C ASP A 80 9.39 -14.28 3.35
N ASP A 81 10.06 -15.37 3.00
CA ASP A 81 11.48 -15.36 2.66
C ASP A 81 11.62 -15.42 1.13
N GLU A 82 11.62 -14.24 0.51
CA GLU A 82 11.95 -14.08 -0.92
C GLU A 82 13.49 -14.03 -1.08
N PRO A 83 14.10 -14.82 -1.97
CA PRO A 83 15.55 -14.88 -2.13
C PRO A 83 16.18 -13.51 -2.48
N PHE A 84 17.39 -13.29 -1.96
CA PHE A 84 18.19 -12.05 -2.02
C PHE A 84 18.47 -11.57 -3.46
N GLY A 85 17.55 -10.80 -4.04
CA GLY A 85 17.73 -10.07 -5.28
C GLY A 85 16.65 -9.00 -5.41
N THR A 86 17.01 -7.83 -5.92
CA THR A 86 16.02 -6.82 -6.30
C THR A 86 15.71 -6.96 -7.78
N GLU A 87 14.43 -7.15 -8.14
CA GLU A 87 13.99 -7.02 -9.54
C GLU A 87 13.96 -5.56 -10.01
N ARG A 88 14.06 -4.61 -9.07
CA ARG A 88 14.06 -3.16 -9.36
C ARG A 88 15.43 -2.73 -9.89
N ASP A 89 15.40 -1.90 -10.92
CA ASP A 89 16.57 -1.20 -11.44
C ASP A 89 17.00 -0.10 -10.46
N LEU A 90 18.12 -0.32 -9.77
CA LEU A 90 18.68 0.62 -8.80
C LEU A 90 19.56 1.69 -9.45
N ASP A 91 19.92 1.55 -10.72
CA ASP A 91 20.77 2.49 -11.47
C ASP A 91 20.01 3.72 -11.97
N LEU A 92 18.68 3.69 -11.89
CA LEU A 92 17.83 4.83 -12.19
C LEU A 92 17.95 5.93 -11.12
N ALA A 93 17.95 7.18 -11.59
CA ALA A 93 17.79 8.34 -10.72
C ALA A 93 16.45 8.28 -9.98
N GLY A 94 16.46 8.65 -8.69
CA GLY A 94 15.35 8.51 -7.76
C GLY A 94 15.31 7.17 -7.01
N SER A 95 16.20 6.21 -7.33
CA SER A 95 16.26 4.94 -6.61
C SER A 95 16.77 5.14 -5.18
N GLU A 96 16.07 4.56 -4.22
CA GLU A 96 16.32 4.70 -2.79
C GLU A 96 16.79 3.39 -2.18
N TYR A 97 17.71 3.47 -1.22
CA TYR A 97 18.16 2.30 -0.45
C TYR A 97 18.63 2.68 0.96
N LEU A 98 18.51 1.71 1.85
CA LEU A 98 18.90 1.84 3.25
C LEU A 98 20.36 1.42 3.42
N THR A 99 21.10 2.15 4.23
CA THR A 99 22.50 1.80 4.54
C THR A 99 22.55 0.74 5.64
N PRO A 100 23.12 -0.46 5.38
CA PRO A 100 23.34 -1.45 6.42
C PRO A 100 24.44 -0.99 7.38
N SER A 101 24.36 -1.42 8.64
CA SER A 101 25.41 -1.19 9.64
C SER A 101 26.45 -2.31 9.62
N MET A 102 27.72 -1.95 9.80
CA MET A 102 28.80 -2.91 10.07
C MET A 102 28.71 -3.52 11.48
N ALA A 103 27.92 -2.91 12.36
CA ALA A 103 27.59 -3.39 13.69
C ALA A 103 26.06 -3.47 13.84
N PRO A 104 25.40 -4.48 13.25
CA PRO A 104 23.96 -4.65 13.39
C PRO A 104 23.58 -4.93 14.85
N ARG A 105 22.36 -4.54 15.21
CA ARG A 105 21.78 -4.76 16.55
C ARG A 105 21.02 -6.08 16.60
N PRO A 106 20.81 -6.66 17.79
CA PRO A 106 19.88 -7.78 17.94
C PRO A 106 18.45 -7.34 17.63
N VAL A 107 17.69 -8.19 16.94
CA VAL A 107 16.29 -7.90 16.61
C VAL A 107 15.46 -7.90 17.89
N ARG A 108 14.83 -6.76 18.19
CA ARG A 108 13.92 -6.63 19.32
C ARG A 108 12.62 -7.41 19.06
N VAL A 109 12.14 -8.14 20.07
CA VAL A 109 10.90 -8.93 19.97
C VAL A 109 9.66 -8.09 20.29
N ASP A 110 9.81 -7.11 21.18
CA ASP A 110 8.70 -6.26 21.61
C ASP A 110 8.51 -5.06 20.69
N PRO A 111 7.31 -4.85 20.13
CA PRO A 111 7.04 -3.74 19.22
C PRO A 111 7.16 -2.39 19.95
N PRO A 112 7.72 -1.35 19.29
CA PRO A 112 7.89 -0.04 19.89
C PRO A 112 6.53 0.60 20.18
N ARG A 113 6.39 1.16 21.38
CA ARG A 113 5.17 1.83 21.85
C ARG A 113 5.49 3.24 22.31
N VAL A 114 4.49 4.12 22.20
CA VAL A 114 4.54 5.49 22.69
C VAL A 114 3.32 5.77 23.56
N ARG A 115 3.53 6.46 24.69
CA ARG A 115 2.45 6.93 25.56
C ARG A 115 1.83 8.18 24.94
N ILE A 116 0.52 8.11 24.70
CA ILE A 116 -0.30 9.25 24.28
C ILE A 116 -1.00 9.85 25.50
N GLY A 117 -0.92 11.18 25.60
CA GLY A 117 -1.55 11.98 26.64
C GLY A 117 -0.52 12.71 27.50
N GLY A 118 -0.63 14.05 27.56
CA GLY A 118 0.15 14.89 28.45
C GLY A 118 -0.50 15.07 29.83
N PRO A 119 0.00 16.02 30.65
CA PRO A 119 -0.47 16.22 32.04
C PRO A 119 -1.98 16.48 32.18
N GLY A 120 -2.62 17.09 31.18
CA GLY A 120 -4.08 17.33 31.17
C GLY A 120 -4.93 16.17 30.63
N CYS A 121 -4.32 15.03 30.26
CA CYS A 121 -5.04 13.90 29.69
C CYS A 121 -5.67 13.04 30.79
N THR A 122 -7.00 12.90 30.78
CA THR A 122 -7.73 12.08 31.76
C THR A 122 -7.60 10.58 31.52
N LYS A 123 -7.20 10.15 30.31
CA LYS A 123 -7.08 8.74 29.92
C LYS A 123 -5.85 8.50 29.05
N PRO A 124 -4.63 8.59 29.62
CA PRO A 124 -3.41 8.32 28.86
C PRO A 124 -3.35 6.83 28.49
N TYR A 125 -2.87 6.52 27.29
CA TYR A 125 -2.80 5.14 26.79
C TYR A 125 -1.52 4.92 25.98
N ASP A 126 -1.01 3.69 25.96
CA ASP A 126 0.13 3.32 25.13
C ASP A 126 -0.36 2.83 23.77
N MET A 127 0.18 3.39 22.69
CA MET A 127 -0.09 2.94 21.33
C MET A 127 1.16 2.34 20.70
N ALA A 128 0.97 1.34 19.83
CA ALA A 128 2.03 0.88 18.96
C ALA A 128 2.42 2.01 17.99
N LEU A 129 3.73 2.24 17.85
CA LEU A 129 4.27 3.26 16.95
C LEU A 129 4.05 2.88 15.49
N LEU A 130 4.14 1.57 15.19
CA LEU A 130 3.78 0.99 13.90
C LEU A 130 2.35 0.46 13.96
N ASN A 131 1.43 1.16 13.30
CA ASN A 131 -0.01 0.91 13.39
C ASN A 131 -0.66 0.74 12.02
N VAL A 132 -1.92 0.33 12.01
CA VAL A 132 -2.70 0.28 10.77
C VAL A 132 -3.13 1.70 10.40
N SER A 133 -2.96 2.05 9.11
CA SER A 133 -3.33 3.36 8.60
C SER A 133 -4.82 3.67 8.77
N ALA A 134 -5.15 4.95 8.90
CA ALA A 134 -6.53 5.43 8.92
C ALA A 134 -7.11 5.37 7.49
N MET A 135 -7.59 4.18 7.09
CA MET A 135 -8.30 4.04 5.82
C MET A 135 -9.73 4.56 5.96
N SER A 136 -10.21 5.31 4.96
CA SER A 136 -11.59 5.80 4.93
C SER A 136 -12.57 4.64 5.04
N PHE A 137 -13.45 4.66 6.03
CA PHE A 137 -14.47 3.64 6.21
C PHE A 137 -15.48 3.56 5.06
N GLY A 138 -15.55 4.59 4.20
CA GLY A 138 -16.40 4.59 3.01
C GLY A 138 -15.89 3.68 1.88
N SER A 139 -14.59 3.34 1.87
CA SER A 139 -13.99 2.43 0.88
C SER A 139 -13.92 0.98 1.36
N LEU A 140 -14.26 0.71 2.62
CA LEU A 140 -14.15 -0.61 3.23
C LEU A 140 -15.52 -1.21 3.54
N SER A 141 -15.68 -2.51 3.27
CA SER A 141 -16.88 -3.24 3.70
C SER A 141 -16.99 -3.30 5.23
N ALA A 142 -18.21 -3.40 5.75
CA ALA A 142 -18.44 -3.59 7.18
C ALA A 142 -17.69 -4.81 7.75
N ASN A 143 -17.51 -5.87 6.95
CA ASN A 143 -16.74 -7.05 7.33
C ASN A 143 -15.24 -6.76 7.45
N ALA A 144 -14.69 -5.95 6.54
CA ALA A 144 -13.28 -5.53 6.59
C ALA A 144 -13.01 -4.69 7.84
N VAL A 145 -13.88 -3.73 8.14
CA VAL A 145 -13.77 -2.90 9.36
C VAL A 145 -13.79 -3.76 10.63
N ARG A 146 -14.67 -4.77 10.69
CA ARG A 146 -14.75 -5.70 11.82
C ARG A 146 -13.50 -6.56 11.98
N ALA A 147 -12.98 -7.09 10.88
CA ALA A 147 -11.74 -7.87 10.89
C ALA A 147 -10.55 -7.01 11.34
N LEU A 148 -10.45 -5.76 10.87
CA LEU A 148 -9.41 -4.82 11.27
C LEU A 148 -9.47 -4.49 12.77
N ASN A 149 -10.65 -4.15 13.29
CA ASN A 149 -10.84 -3.85 14.72
C ASN A 149 -10.51 -5.07 15.61
N THR A 150 -10.94 -6.25 15.19
CA THR A 150 -10.70 -7.49 15.96
C THR A 150 -9.23 -7.87 15.89
N GLY A 151 -8.60 -7.83 14.72
CA GLY A 151 -7.16 -8.06 14.54
C GLY A 151 -6.32 -7.07 15.35
N ALA A 152 -6.72 -5.80 15.40
CA ALA A 152 -6.07 -4.77 16.21
C ALA A 152 -6.12 -5.05 17.70
N ARG A 153 -7.28 -5.52 18.19
CA ARG A 153 -7.41 -5.96 19.57
C ARG A 153 -6.51 -7.16 19.87
N LEU A 154 -6.46 -8.14 18.98
CA LEU A 154 -5.62 -9.34 19.13
C LEU A 154 -4.12 -9.02 19.10
N GLY A 155 -3.70 -8.13 18.20
CA GLY A 155 -2.30 -7.72 18.05
C GLY A 155 -1.87 -6.54 18.94
N GLY A 156 -2.78 -5.97 19.73
CA GLY A 156 -2.50 -4.87 20.64
C GLY A 156 -2.11 -3.54 19.96
N PHE A 157 -2.65 -3.26 18.77
CA PHE A 157 -2.46 -2.01 18.02
C PHE A 157 -3.74 -1.18 17.96
N ALA A 158 -3.65 0.07 17.50
CA ALA A 158 -4.74 1.03 17.65
C ALA A 158 -5.77 0.90 16.52
N GLN A 159 -7.05 0.95 16.87
CA GLN A 159 -8.18 1.04 15.97
C GLN A 159 -9.37 1.68 16.69
N ASP A 160 -10.40 2.10 15.95
CA ASP A 160 -11.56 2.80 16.51
C ASP A 160 -12.40 1.88 17.42
N ARG A 161 -12.40 2.22 18.72
CA ARG A 161 -13.15 1.51 19.76
C ARG A 161 -14.66 1.57 19.58
N ARG A 162 -15.21 2.60 18.92
CA ARG A 162 -16.67 2.78 18.76
C ARG A 162 -17.29 1.65 17.93
N ARG A 163 -16.54 1.02 17.04
CA ARG A 163 -17.02 -0.06 16.15
C ARG A 163 -16.43 -1.44 16.46
N ALA A 164 -15.67 -1.58 17.56
CA ALA A 164 -15.17 -2.86 18.06
C ALA A 164 -16.25 -3.75 18.72
N ARG A 165 -17.49 -3.27 18.84
CA ARG A 165 -18.63 -3.99 19.44
C ARG A 165 -19.26 -5.05 18.54
N ALA A 166 -18.86 -5.13 17.27
CA ALA A 166 -19.46 -6.06 16.32
C ALA A 166 -18.70 -7.40 16.25
N VAL A 167 -19.47 -8.48 16.11
CA VAL A 167 -19.09 -9.90 16.15
C VAL A 167 -17.79 -10.24 15.39
N ASP A 168 -17.00 -11.13 16.00
CA ASP A 168 -15.73 -11.69 15.49
C ASP A 168 -15.89 -12.28 14.08
N VAL A 169 -15.03 -11.83 13.16
CA VAL A 169 -14.94 -12.33 11.80
C VAL A 169 -13.82 -13.39 11.75
N GLY A 170 -14.02 -14.50 12.46
CA GLY A 170 -13.14 -15.69 12.56
C GLY A 170 -11.74 -15.59 11.91
N ASP A 171 -11.55 -16.21 10.75
CA ASP A 171 -10.25 -16.30 10.05
C ASP A 171 -9.68 -14.92 9.65
N LYS A 172 -10.54 -13.97 9.24
CA LYS A 172 -10.07 -12.67 8.73
C LYS A 172 -9.40 -11.83 9.82
N SER A 173 -9.92 -11.87 11.05
CA SER A 173 -9.32 -11.19 12.19
C SER A 173 -7.90 -11.68 12.47
N ARG A 174 -7.68 -13.01 12.41
CA ARG A 174 -6.36 -13.64 12.62
C ARG A 174 -5.38 -13.31 11.50
N ARG A 175 -5.85 -13.27 10.26
CA ARG A 175 -5.05 -12.84 9.10
C ARG A 175 -4.53 -11.42 9.24
N VAL A 176 -5.38 -10.50 9.71
CA VAL A 176 -4.98 -9.11 10.00
C VAL A 176 -3.93 -9.07 11.10
N GLU A 177 -4.14 -9.80 12.19
CA GLU A 177 -3.19 -9.86 13.31
C GLU A 177 -1.81 -10.38 12.84
N ARG A 178 -1.78 -11.50 12.11
CA ARG A 178 -0.55 -12.10 11.58
C ARG A 178 0.17 -11.15 10.63
N TYR A 179 -0.56 -10.55 9.69
CA TYR A 179 0.00 -9.59 8.76
C TYR A 179 0.65 -8.40 9.47
N GLN A 180 -0.03 -7.84 10.48
CA GLN A 180 0.53 -6.73 11.26
C GLN A 180 1.77 -7.16 12.03
N LYS A 181 1.73 -8.30 12.73
CA LYS A 181 2.88 -8.82 13.50
C LYS A 181 4.09 -9.06 12.60
N ALA A 182 3.90 -9.70 11.45
CA ALA A 182 4.96 -9.94 10.48
C ALA A 182 5.53 -8.63 9.91
N THR A 183 4.66 -7.68 9.54
CA THR A 183 5.10 -6.37 9.03
C THR A 183 5.91 -5.57 10.05
N VAL A 184 5.48 -5.57 11.32
CA VAL A 184 6.22 -4.93 12.41
C VAL A 184 7.56 -5.62 12.63
N LEU A 185 7.59 -6.96 12.63
CA LEU A 185 8.84 -7.71 12.79
C LEU A 185 9.82 -7.44 11.63
N SER A 186 9.34 -7.38 10.38
CA SER A 186 10.19 -7.03 9.23
C SER A 186 10.78 -5.62 9.36
N ALA A 187 9.98 -4.64 9.81
CA ALA A 187 10.48 -3.30 10.07
C ALA A 187 11.57 -3.29 11.17
N LEU A 188 11.40 -4.08 12.23
CA LEU A 188 12.40 -4.23 13.29
C LEU A 188 13.67 -4.94 12.81
N ARG A 189 13.55 -5.95 11.93
CA ARG A 189 14.70 -6.61 11.30
C ARG A 189 15.50 -5.63 10.44
N ILE A 190 14.82 -4.78 9.66
CA ILE A 190 15.45 -3.73 8.86
C ILE A 190 16.19 -2.74 9.76
N MET A 191 15.54 -2.22 10.81
CA MET A 191 16.15 -1.31 11.78
C MET A 191 17.39 -1.92 12.46
N ALA A 192 17.30 -3.18 12.88
CA ALA A 192 18.40 -3.88 13.51
C ALA A 192 19.58 -4.07 12.53
N ALA A 193 19.32 -4.39 11.27
CA ALA A 193 20.33 -4.45 10.21
C ALA A 193 20.97 -3.09 9.91
N MET A 194 20.21 -1.99 10.05
CA MET A 194 20.72 -0.61 10.00
C MET A 194 21.47 -0.19 11.28
N GLY A 195 21.57 -1.05 12.29
CA GLY A 195 22.30 -0.80 13.53
C GLY A 195 21.56 0.04 14.57
N VAL A 196 20.24 0.19 14.43
CA VAL A 196 19.40 0.98 15.35
C VAL A 196 18.41 0.11 16.10
N ASP A 197 18.12 0.47 17.37
CA ASP A 197 17.23 -0.33 18.23
C ASP A 197 15.74 0.03 18.05
N GLY A 198 15.45 1.18 17.43
CA GLY A 198 14.08 1.58 17.14
C GLY A 198 13.94 2.87 16.32
N PRO A 199 12.69 3.28 16.01
CA PRO A 199 12.44 4.35 15.05
C PRO A 199 12.99 5.72 15.44
N SER A 200 13.13 6.02 16.73
CA SER A 200 13.68 7.29 17.23
C SER A 200 15.17 7.48 16.95
N GLU A 201 15.89 6.40 16.63
CA GLU A 201 17.31 6.42 16.28
C GLU A 201 17.54 6.54 14.78
N LEU A 202 16.49 6.45 13.96
CA LEU A 202 16.61 6.66 12.53
C LEU A 202 17.06 8.09 12.23
N ARG A 203 17.97 8.23 11.27
CA ARG A 203 18.53 9.51 10.84
C ARG A 203 18.50 9.62 9.32
N PRO A 204 18.34 10.84 8.77
CA PRO A 204 18.31 11.06 7.32
C PRO A 204 19.53 10.52 6.57
N HIS A 205 20.71 10.49 7.20
CA HIS A 205 21.92 9.99 6.55
C HIS A 205 21.90 8.47 6.26
N GLN A 206 20.93 7.73 6.81
CA GLN A 206 20.81 6.27 6.60
C GLN A 206 19.96 5.90 5.38
N LEU A 207 19.28 6.89 4.78
CA LEU A 207 18.52 6.74 3.55
C LEU A 207 19.30 7.42 2.43
N LEU A 208 19.69 6.64 1.43
CA LEU A 208 20.45 7.08 0.28
C LEU A 208 19.52 7.13 -0.94
N GLN A 209 19.71 8.13 -1.79
CA GLN A 209 19.04 8.25 -3.07
C GLN A 209 20.09 8.49 -4.16
N ARG A 210 19.95 7.75 -5.26
CA ARG A 210 20.69 8.02 -6.48
C ARG A 210 20.07 9.23 -7.18
N VAL A 211 20.80 10.35 -7.27
CA VAL A 211 20.27 11.57 -7.91
C VAL A 211 20.53 11.61 -9.41
N ASP A 212 21.60 10.95 -9.85
CA ASP A 212 22.01 10.79 -11.24
C ASP A 212 22.80 9.49 -11.38
N PRO A 213 23.17 9.03 -12.59
CA PRO A 213 23.83 7.74 -12.79
C PRO A 213 25.16 7.54 -12.02
N TYR A 214 25.81 8.62 -11.59
CA TYR A 214 27.13 8.58 -10.95
C TYR A 214 27.10 9.06 -9.50
N THR A 215 26.06 9.80 -9.09
CA THR A 215 26.00 10.43 -7.78
C THR A 215 24.90 9.82 -6.92
N VAL A 216 25.31 9.41 -5.72
CA VAL A 216 24.43 9.01 -4.62
C VAL A 216 24.59 10.04 -3.52
N ARG A 217 23.47 10.49 -2.96
CA ARG A 217 23.46 11.39 -1.80
C ARG A 217 22.53 10.85 -0.74
N SER A 218 22.81 11.20 0.49
CA SER A 218 21.92 10.90 1.60
C SER A 218 20.80 11.91 1.72
N TYR A 219 19.68 11.53 2.35
CA TYR A 219 18.59 12.47 2.62
C TYR A 219 19.04 13.64 3.50
N ALA A 220 20.09 13.47 4.31
CA ALA A 220 20.71 14.56 5.06
C ALA A 220 21.31 15.66 4.17
N GLU A 221 21.75 15.32 2.96
CA GLU A 221 22.35 16.24 1.98
C GLU A 221 21.33 16.75 0.96
N LEU A 222 20.25 15.99 0.72
CA LEU A 222 19.23 16.32 -0.29
C LEU A 222 18.19 17.33 0.18
N HIS A 223 17.94 17.38 1.48
CA HIS A 223 16.91 18.22 2.07
C HIS A 223 17.49 19.16 3.11
N GLU A 224 16.86 20.31 3.28
CA GLU A 224 17.15 21.19 4.39
C GLU A 224 16.40 20.74 5.64
N TRP A 225 17.15 20.31 6.65
CA TRP A 225 16.61 19.83 7.91
C TRP A 225 16.61 20.93 8.97
N LEU A 226 15.46 21.12 9.61
CA LEU A 226 15.33 22.07 10.70
C LEU A 226 15.87 21.51 12.01
N THR A 227 16.54 22.36 12.77
CA THR A 227 16.89 22.07 14.17
C THR A 227 15.70 22.33 15.10
N PRO A 228 15.61 21.63 16.25
CA PRO A 228 14.54 21.86 17.21
C PRO A 228 14.44 23.33 17.62
N GLY A 229 13.25 23.92 17.46
CA GLY A 229 12.99 25.33 17.82
C GLY A 229 13.42 26.36 16.78
N GLN A 230 14.04 25.96 15.65
CA GLN A 230 14.54 26.89 14.64
C GLN A 230 13.47 27.86 14.11
N LEU A 231 12.29 27.36 13.74
CA LEU A 231 11.21 28.18 13.19
C LEU A 231 10.65 29.22 14.18
N LEU A 232 10.92 29.06 15.48
CA LEU A 232 10.56 30.06 16.50
C LEU A 232 11.55 31.23 16.55
N ALA A 233 12.80 31.00 16.12
CA ALA A 233 13.87 31.99 16.14
C ALA A 233 14.11 32.63 14.76
N SER A 234 14.22 31.80 13.72
CA SER A 234 14.52 32.21 12.35
C SER A 234 14.03 31.18 11.34
N VAL A 235 13.36 31.63 10.29
CA VAL A 235 12.85 30.78 9.22
C VAL A 235 13.83 30.79 8.05
N PRO A 236 14.30 29.63 7.55
CA PRO A 236 15.11 29.55 6.35
C PRO A 236 14.39 30.11 5.11
N ASP A 237 15.15 30.67 4.17
CA ASP A 237 14.59 31.31 2.97
C ASP A 237 13.74 30.35 2.11
N THR A 238 14.20 29.10 2.00
CA THR A 238 13.52 27.99 1.33
C THR A 238 12.14 27.66 1.93
N TRP A 239 11.96 27.83 3.24
CA TRP A 239 10.72 27.59 3.97
C TRP A 239 9.88 28.86 4.13
N ALA A 240 10.40 30.04 3.78
CA ALA A 240 9.78 31.32 4.09
C ALA A 240 8.39 31.50 3.45
N SER A 241 8.18 30.94 2.26
CA SER A 241 6.88 30.97 1.57
C SER A 241 5.85 30.11 2.32
N ASP A 242 6.21 28.87 2.63
CA ASP A 242 5.32 27.92 3.32
C ASP A 242 5.02 28.38 4.75
N TRP A 243 6.02 28.92 5.45
CA TRP A 243 5.83 29.47 6.79
C TRP A 243 4.90 30.69 6.81
N ARG A 244 4.98 31.58 5.81
CA ARG A 244 4.07 32.73 5.68
C ARG A 244 2.64 32.30 5.31
N ALA A 245 2.49 31.20 4.60
CA ALA A 245 1.20 30.62 4.26
C ALA A 245 0.59 29.81 5.41
N ALA A 246 1.40 29.34 6.36
CA ALA A 246 0.96 28.56 7.49
C ALA A 246 0.13 29.40 8.47
N ASP A 247 -1.06 28.90 8.82
CA ASP A 247 -1.98 29.53 9.75
C ASP A 247 -2.41 28.48 10.79
N PRO A 248 -2.16 28.69 12.10
CA PRO A 248 -2.53 27.72 13.13
C PRO A 248 -4.05 27.47 13.23
N ASP A 249 -4.87 28.42 12.75
CA ASP A 249 -6.32 28.33 12.80
C ASP A 249 -6.93 27.82 11.47
N ARG A 250 -6.11 27.64 10.42
CA ARG A 250 -6.57 27.24 9.09
C ARG A 250 -5.71 26.15 8.46
N PHE A 251 -6.16 24.91 8.60
CA PHE A 251 -5.54 23.71 8.00
C PHE A 251 -6.06 23.39 6.59
N THR A 252 -6.06 24.36 5.68
CA THR A 252 -6.49 24.15 4.28
C THR A 252 -5.48 24.72 3.31
N HIS A 253 -4.99 23.89 2.39
CA HIS A 253 -4.42 24.33 1.13
C HIS A 253 -5.48 25.02 0.26
#